data_AF-A0A837S1P2-F1
#
_entry.id   AF-A0A837S1P2-F1
#
_cell.length_a   1.000
_cell.length_b   1.000
_cell.length_c   1.000
_cell.angle_alpha   90.00
_cell.angle_beta   90.00
_cell.angle_gamma   90.00
#
_symmetry.space_group_name_H-M   'P 1'
#
loop_
_entity.id
_entity.type
_entity.pdbx_description
1 polymer ?
#
loop_
_entity_poly.entity_id
_entity_poly.type
_entity_poly.pdbx_seq_one_letter_code
_entity_poly.pdbx_strand_id
1 'polypeptide(L)' 'MAQHAILSASSASRWMACPPCARLEQKFENRTSPYAAEGTLAHELGKLI' A
#
# COMPACT_ATOMS: atom_id res chain seq x y z
N MET A 1 4.53 3.06 20.14
CA MET A 1 5.12 3.40 18.83
C MET A 1 4.61 2.39 17.84
N ALA A 2 3.97 2.78 16.74
CA ALA A 2 3.68 1.84 15.66
C ALA A 2 5.04 1.33 15.15
N GLN A 3 5.38 0.09 15.47
CA GLN A 3 6.66 -0.52 15.11
C GLN A 3 6.70 -0.91 13.62
N HIS A 4 5.58 -0.73 12.92
CA HIS A 4 5.41 -0.97 11.49
C HIS A 4 5.20 0.34 10.73
N ALA A 5 5.52 0.29 9.44
CA ALA A 5 5.37 1.41 8.51
C ALA A 5 3.95 1.99 8.59
N ILE A 6 3.87 3.32 8.50
CA ILE A 6 2.62 4.09 8.59
C ILE A 6 1.60 3.63 7.52
N LEU A 7 2.09 3.11 6.40
CA LEU A 7 1.31 2.67 5.24
C LEU A 7 2.08 1.52 4.53
N SER A 8 1.45 0.88 3.54
CA SER A 8 2.01 -0.27 2.79
C SER A 8 3.30 0.04 2.04
N ALA A 9 4.22 -0.94 1.98
CA ALA A 9 5.48 -0.86 1.23
C ALA A 9 5.30 -0.53 -0.26
N SER A 10 4.18 -0.95 -0.87
CA SER A 10 3.84 -0.65 -2.27
C SER A 10 3.71 0.85 -2.57
N SER A 11 3.52 1.69 -1.54
CA SER A 11 3.40 3.14 -1.68
C SER A 11 4.72 3.89 -1.45
N ALA A 12 5.82 3.20 -1.16
CA ALA A 12 7.10 3.83 -0.82
C ALA A 12 7.64 4.76 -1.93
N SER A 13 7.44 4.43 -3.20
CA SER A 13 7.87 5.25 -4.33
C SER A 13 7.23 6.65 -4.31
N ARG A 14 5.95 6.74 -3.95
CA ARG A 14 5.21 8.01 -3.86
C ARG A 14 5.73 8.88 -2.72
N TRP A 15 6.09 8.27 -1.58
CA TRP A 15 6.62 9.02 -0.44
C TRP A 15 8.06 9.46 -0.63
N MET A 16 8.88 8.68 -1.34
CA MET A 16 10.22 9.12 -1.73
C MET A 16 10.15 10.35 -2.64
N ALA A 17 9.17 10.42 -3.53
CA ALA A 17 8.93 11.59 -4.36
C ALA A 17 8.30 12.77 -3.60
N CYS A 18 7.45 12.50 -2.60
CA CYS A 18 6.79 13.53 -1.80
C CYS A 18 6.63 13.08 -0.33
N PRO A 19 7.65 13.28 0.53
CA PRO A 19 7.62 12.81 1.92
C PRO A 19 6.39 13.25 2.76
N PRO A 20 5.87 14.49 2.64
CA PRO A 20 4.70 14.88 3.42
C PRO A 20 3.41 14.17 2.99
N CYS A 21 3.34 13.57 1.80
CA CYS A 21 2.12 12.92 1.32
C CYS A 21 1.78 11.65 2.14
N ALA A 22 2.78 10.98 2.75
CA ALA A 22 2.55 9.81 3.59
C ALA A 22 1.63 10.08 4.79
N ARG A 23 1.69 11.29 5.37
CA ARG A 23 0.78 11.71 6.46
C ARG A 23 -0.55 12.24 5.93
N LEU A 24 -0.53 12.87 4.76
CA LEU A 24 -1.73 13.38 4.12
C LEU A 24 -2.67 12.23 3.72
N GLU A 25 -2.12 11.14 3.19
CA GLU A 25 -2.84 9.95 2.74
C GLU A 25 -3.68 9.29 3.85
N GLN A 26 -3.27 9.38 5.12
CA GLN A 26 -4.04 8.85 6.26
C GLN A 26 -5.41 9.52 6.44
N LYS A 27 -5.61 10.71 5.87
CA LYS A 27 -6.88 11.44 5.94
C LYS A 27 -7.89 10.98 4.89
N PHE A 28 -7.49 10.07 4.00
CA PHE A 28 -8.31 9.60 2.91
C PHE A 28 -8.50 8.09 3.01
N GLU A 29 -9.65 7.61 2.53
CA GLU A 29 -9.93 6.18 2.48
C GLU A 29 -8.99 5.47 1.50
N ASN A 30 -8.52 4.28 1.89
CA ASN A 30 -7.77 3.42 1.00
C ASN A 30 -8.74 2.77 0.01
N ARG A 31 -8.69 3.22 -1.25
CA ARG A 31 -9.54 2.70 -2.33
C ARG A 31 -8.80 1.63 -3.11
N THR A 32 -9.49 0.52 -3.36
CA THR A 32 -9.00 -0.55 -4.22
C THR A 32 -9.37 -0.29 -5.69
N SER A 33 -8.73 -1.02 -6.60
CA SER A 33 -9.05 -1.06 -8.02
C SER A 33 -9.10 -2.52 -8.49
N PRO A 34 -9.69 -2.81 -9.66
CA PRO A 34 -9.66 -4.16 -10.23
C PRO A 34 -8.24 -4.74 -10.34
N TYR A 35 -7.27 -3.90 -10.74
CA TYR A 35 -5.86 -4.28 -10.83
C TYR A 35 -5.22 -4.57 -9.47
N ALA A 36 -5.58 -3.80 -8.43
CA ALA A 36 -5.11 -4.05 -7.08
C ALA A 36 -5.68 -5.37 -6.54
N ALA A 37 -6.95 -5.67 -6.81
CA ALA A 37 -7.59 -6.92 -6.43
C ALA A 37 -6.95 -8.13 -7.14
N GLU A 38 -6.67 -8.02 -8.44
CA GLU A 38 -5.95 -9.06 -9.20
C GLU A 38 -4.56 -9.32 -8.63
N GLY A 39 -3.80 -8.27 -8.30
CA GLY A 39 -2.50 -8.39 -7.65
C GLY A 39 -2.57 -9.06 -6.28
N THR A 40 -3.62 -8.79 -5.49
CA THR A 40 -3.88 -9.50 -4.22
C THR A 40 -4.10 -10.98 -4.45
N LEU A 41 -4.94 -11.35 -5.43
CA LEU A 41 -5.21 -12.75 -5.75
C LEU A 41 -3.96 -13.48 -6.24
N ALA A 42 -3.14 -12.84 -7.07
CA ALA A 42 -1.87 -13.41 -7.52
C ALA A 42 -0.90 -13.66 -6.35
N HIS A 43 -0.80 -12.74 -5.39
CA HIS A 43 0.00 -12.95 -4.18
C HIS A 43 -0.56 -14.07 -3.29
N GLU A 44 -1.88 -14.22 -3.19
CA GLU A 44 -2.51 -15.31 -2.44
C GLU A 44 -2.24 -16.66 -3.10
N LEU A 45 -2.41 -16.75 -4.42
CA LEU A 45 -2.08 -17.95 -5.19
C LEU A 45 -0.61 -18.32 -5.06
N GLY A 46 0.29 -17.33 -5.14
CA GLY A 46 1.73 -17.53 -4.99
C GLY A 46 2.17 -18.06 -3.62
N LYS A 47 1.35 -17.94 -2.58
CA LYS A 47 1.62 -18.55 -1.26
C LYS A 47 1.24 -20.03 -1.19
N LEU A 48 0.42 -20.51 -2.13
CA LEU A 48 -0.11 -21.88 -2.16
C LEU A 48 0.74 -22.81 -3.04
N ILE A 49 1.69 -22.27 -3.78
CA ILE A 49 2.67 -22.98 -4.61
C ILE A 49 4.07 -22.87 -4.01
#